data_AF-A0A7V0ZHR8-F1
#
_entry.id   AF-A0A7V0ZHR8-F1
#
_cell.length_a   1.000
_cell.length_b   1.000
_cell.length_c   1.000
_cell.angle_alpha   90.00
_cell.angle_beta   90.00
_cell.angle_gamma   90.00
#
_symmetry.space_group_name_H-M   'P 1'
#
loop_
_entity.id
_entity.type
_entity.pdbx_description
1 polymer ?
#
loop_
_entity_poly.entity_id
_entity_poly.type
_entity_poly.pdbx_seq_one_letter_code
_entity_poly.pdbx_strand_id
1 'polypeptide(L)'
;DTSPVMDKIWAQRACLGWQGKHTNLITRDYGSWIFLGELILDIELNYDEPFVADLCGSCTACIDACPTNALGEYEIYAHKCISYLTIEHRDQLPDDRSKLYHWIYGCDICQEVCPWNQKFSQITDRKHFYPRKEIIAWKDENWQTLDEKGFRKLFKGSAVKRTKFSGLSRNINLNT
;
A
#
# COMPACT_ATOMS: atom_id res chain seq x y z
N ASP A 1 -2.32 -12.33 0.62
CA ASP A 1 -2.21 -11.53 -0.64
C ASP A 1 -2.21 -12.30 -1.96
N THR A 2 -1.55 -13.46 -2.13
CA THR A 2 -1.65 -14.23 -3.41
C THR A 2 -2.77 -15.27 -3.43
N SER A 3 -3.39 -15.50 -2.28
CA SER A 3 -4.47 -16.47 -2.09
C SER A 3 -5.83 -15.85 -2.45
N PRO A 4 -6.84 -16.65 -2.84
CA PRO A 4 -8.17 -16.16 -3.22
C PRO A 4 -9.05 -15.80 -2.02
N VAL A 5 -8.47 -15.12 -1.03
CA VAL A 5 -9.13 -14.70 0.21
C VAL A 5 -8.97 -13.21 0.41
N MET A 6 -9.96 -12.58 1.04
CA MET A 6 -9.94 -11.15 1.32
C MET A 6 -9.33 -10.90 2.71
N ASP A 7 -8.02 -10.76 2.78
CA ASP A 7 -7.24 -10.64 4.03
C ASP A 7 -7.85 -9.62 5.00
N LYS A 8 -8.25 -8.45 4.50
CA LYS A 8 -8.85 -7.36 5.30
C LYS A 8 -10.19 -7.73 5.94
N ILE A 9 -11.03 -8.48 5.22
CA ILE A 9 -12.33 -8.92 5.71
C ILE A 9 -12.15 -9.96 6.82
N TRP A 10 -11.22 -10.90 6.61
CA TRP A 10 -10.89 -11.91 7.63
C TRP A 10 -10.28 -11.28 8.87
N ALA A 11 -9.39 -10.31 8.70
CA ALA A 11 -8.79 -9.60 9.83
C ALA A 11 -9.83 -8.84 10.67
N GLN A 12 -10.83 -8.21 10.03
CA GLN A 12 -11.94 -7.57 10.75
C GLN A 12 -12.81 -8.59 11.49
N ARG A 13 -13.09 -9.75 10.87
CA ARG A 13 -13.82 -10.86 11.52
C ARG A 13 -13.07 -11.45 12.71
N ALA A 14 -11.75 -11.47 12.66
CA ALA A 14 -10.87 -11.90 13.75
C ALA A 14 -10.59 -10.77 14.78
N CYS A 15 -11.45 -9.76 14.84
CA CYS A 15 -11.36 -8.64 15.80
C CYS A 15 -10.06 -7.80 15.73
N LEU A 16 -9.28 -7.88 14.65
CA LEU A 16 -7.99 -7.18 14.57
C LEU A 16 -8.15 -5.67 14.36
N GLY A 17 -9.30 -5.23 13.86
CA GLY A 17 -9.57 -3.82 13.56
C GLY A 17 -10.78 -3.62 12.66
N TRP A 18 -10.95 -2.41 12.14
CA TRP A 18 -12.02 -2.07 11.19
C TRP A 18 -11.43 -1.59 9.87
N GLN A 19 -12.19 -1.70 8.79
CA GLN A 19 -11.78 -1.10 7.51
C GLN A 19 -12.09 0.40 7.54
N GLY A 20 -11.07 1.23 7.34
CA GLY A 20 -11.26 2.67 7.22
C GLY A 20 -11.82 3.07 5.85
N LYS A 21 -12.21 4.34 5.69
CA LYS A 21 -12.72 4.87 4.41
C LYS A 21 -11.73 4.75 3.26
N HIS A 22 -10.42 4.75 3.53
CA HIS A 22 -9.37 4.45 2.55
C HIS A 22 -9.22 2.94 2.24
N THR A 23 -10.14 2.10 2.69
CA THR A 23 -10.23 0.64 2.44
C THR A 23 -9.12 -0.24 3.02
N ASN A 24 -8.20 0.29 3.84
CA ASN A 24 -7.24 -0.54 4.58
C ASN A 24 -7.77 -0.82 5.98
N LEU A 25 -7.35 -1.96 6.55
CA LEU A 25 -7.61 -2.28 7.94
C LEU A 25 -6.85 -1.31 8.85
N ILE A 26 -7.52 -0.77 9.86
CA ILE A 26 -6.97 0.07 10.90
C ILE A 26 -7.12 -0.66 12.22
N THR A 27 -6.04 -0.74 12.98
CA THR A 27 -5.99 -1.26 14.34
C THR A 27 -5.92 -0.12 15.34
N ARG A 28 -6.31 -0.36 16.59
CA ARG A 28 -6.23 0.67 17.65
C ARG A 28 -4.79 1.00 18.03
N ASP A 29 -3.89 0.02 17.95
CA ASP A 29 -2.55 0.11 18.54
C ASP A 29 -1.43 0.44 17.53
N TYR A 30 -1.67 0.20 16.24
CA TYR A 30 -0.68 0.37 15.17
C TYR A 30 -1.18 1.21 13.99
N GLY A 31 -2.45 1.63 14.02
CA GLY A 31 -3.11 2.18 12.84
C GLY A 31 -3.19 1.14 11.72
N SER A 32 -2.89 1.56 10.49
CA SER A 32 -2.94 0.73 9.27
C SER A 32 -1.57 0.35 8.71
N TRP A 33 -0.48 0.69 9.40
CA TRP A 33 0.88 0.29 9.01
C TRP A 33 1.21 -1.14 9.47
N ILE A 34 0.42 -2.09 9.00
CA ILE A 34 0.52 -3.50 9.35
C ILE A 34 0.51 -4.38 8.11
N PHE A 35 1.13 -5.54 8.22
CA PHE A 35 0.95 -6.62 7.26
C PHE A 35 -0.12 -7.58 7.77
N LEU A 36 -0.96 -8.06 6.85
CA LEU A 36 -1.94 -9.09 7.13
C LEU A 36 -1.44 -10.43 6.59
N GLY A 37 -1.79 -11.49 7.30
CA GLY A 37 -1.56 -12.84 6.88
C GLY A 37 -2.57 -13.76 7.55
N GLU A 38 -2.88 -14.84 6.85
CA GLU A 38 -3.90 -15.80 7.23
C GLU A 38 -3.37 -17.23 7.16
N LEU A 39 -3.88 -18.09 8.03
CA LEU A 39 -3.62 -19.52 8.01
C LEU A 39 -4.95 -20.25 7.95
N ILE A 40 -5.21 -20.96 6.85
CA ILE A 40 -6.40 -21.80 6.71
C ILE A 40 -6.11 -23.13 7.39
N LEU A 41 -7.00 -23.49 8.32
CA LEU A 41 -6.91 -24.68 9.14
C LEU A 41 -8.18 -25.51 8.97
N ASP A 42 -8.05 -26.83 9.14
CA ASP A 42 -9.14 -27.81 9.11
C ASP A 42 -9.60 -28.22 10.52
N ILE A 43 -9.16 -27.48 11.54
CA ILE A 43 -9.54 -27.68 12.95
C ILE A 43 -10.53 -26.60 13.41
N GLU A 44 -11.44 -27.00 14.30
CA GLU A 44 -12.34 -26.07 14.97
C GLU A 44 -11.60 -25.29 16.06
N LEU A 45 -11.84 -23.98 16.12
CA LEU A 45 -11.23 -23.06 17.09
C LEU A 45 -12.33 -22.19 17.72
N ASN A 46 -12.07 -21.67 18.92
CA ASN A 46 -12.92 -20.63 19.49
C ASN A 46 -12.68 -19.33 18.71
N TYR A 47 -13.75 -18.78 18.13
CA TYR A 47 -13.69 -17.56 17.34
C TYR A 47 -13.79 -16.31 18.21
N ASP A 48 -13.08 -15.25 17.81
CA ASP A 48 -13.31 -13.91 18.35
C ASP A 48 -14.60 -13.31 17.78
N GLU A 49 -15.20 -12.38 18.53
CA GLU A 49 -16.30 -11.56 18.01
C GLU A 49 -15.77 -10.52 17.01
N PRO A 50 -16.38 -10.36 15.83
CA PRO A 50 -15.95 -9.39 14.84
C PRO A 50 -15.88 -7.96 15.38
N PHE A 51 -14.93 -7.17 14.87
CA PHE A 51 -14.90 -5.75 15.19
C PHE A 51 -16.03 -5.02 14.45
N VAL A 52 -16.96 -4.44 15.21
CA VAL A 52 -18.19 -3.81 14.67
C VAL A 52 -18.16 -2.29 14.62
N ALA A 53 -17.31 -1.63 15.42
CA ALA A 53 -17.31 -0.19 15.50
C ALA A 53 -16.62 0.45 14.29
N ASP A 54 -17.27 1.44 13.67
CA ASP A 54 -16.62 2.33 12.72
C ASP A 54 -16.02 3.52 13.48
N LEU A 55 -14.70 3.61 13.47
CA LEU A 55 -13.96 4.67 14.16
C LEU A 55 -13.41 5.74 13.19
N CYS A 56 -13.83 5.74 11.93
CA CYS A 56 -13.62 6.88 11.02
C CYS A 56 -14.62 8.01 11.29
N GLY A 57 -15.87 7.68 11.63
CA GLY A 57 -16.92 8.67 11.87
C GLY A 57 -17.11 9.62 10.67
N SER A 58 -17.17 10.92 10.93
CA SER A 58 -17.32 11.95 9.87
C SER A 58 -16.02 12.31 9.15
N CYS A 59 -14.88 11.71 9.49
CA CYS A 59 -13.59 12.04 8.86
C CYS A 59 -13.59 11.70 7.37
N THR A 60 -13.04 12.59 6.54
CA THR A 60 -12.87 12.42 5.08
C THR A 60 -11.43 12.65 4.61
N ALA A 61 -10.47 12.86 5.53
CA ALA A 61 -9.11 13.30 5.22
C ALA A 61 -8.41 12.49 4.10
N CYS A 62 -8.56 11.15 4.12
CA CYS A 62 -7.99 10.28 3.11
C CYS A 62 -8.62 10.41 1.72
N ILE A 63 -9.93 10.68 1.66
CA ILE A 63 -10.68 10.92 0.42
C ILE A 63 -10.24 12.28 -0.15
N ASP A 64 -10.24 13.31 0.69
CA ASP A 64 -9.90 14.69 0.30
C ASP A 64 -8.45 14.82 -0.18
N ALA A 65 -7.52 14.06 0.42
CA ALA A 65 -6.11 14.08 0.04
C ALA A 65 -5.77 13.21 -1.18
N CYS A 66 -6.67 12.33 -1.64
CA CYS A 66 -6.37 11.42 -2.74
C CYS A 66 -6.26 12.19 -4.06
N PRO A 67 -5.06 12.34 -4.65
CA PRO A 67 -4.85 13.31 -5.73
C PRO A 67 -5.55 12.92 -7.03
N THR A 68 -5.86 11.63 -7.22
CA THR A 68 -6.54 11.11 -8.40
C THR A 68 -8.05 10.88 -8.19
N ASN A 69 -8.59 11.24 -7.02
CA ASN A 69 -9.97 10.95 -6.63
C ASN A 69 -10.30 9.45 -6.78
N ALA A 70 -9.37 8.59 -6.35
CA ALA A 70 -9.52 7.14 -6.42
C ALA A 70 -10.35 6.58 -5.25
N LEU A 71 -10.69 7.38 -4.24
CA LEU A 71 -11.41 6.93 -3.06
C LEU A 71 -12.83 7.53 -3.03
N GLY A 72 -13.80 6.64 -2.78
CA GLY A 72 -15.11 6.99 -2.23
C GLY A 72 -15.17 6.61 -0.75
N GLU A 73 -16.33 6.76 -0.12
CA GLU A 73 -16.53 6.29 1.25
C GLU A 73 -16.58 4.75 1.29
N TYR A 74 -15.53 4.12 1.84
CA TYR A 74 -15.34 2.66 1.84
C TYR A 74 -15.22 2.03 0.46
N GLU A 75 -14.89 2.81 -0.56
CA GLU A 75 -14.78 2.36 -1.95
C GLU A 75 -13.46 2.83 -2.57
N ILE A 76 -12.88 2.01 -3.46
CA ILE A 76 -11.69 2.37 -4.23
C ILE A 76 -11.86 2.09 -5.72
N TYR A 77 -11.64 3.12 -6.54
CA TYR A 77 -11.57 3.02 -7.99
C TYR A 77 -10.13 2.67 -8.41
N ALA A 78 -9.84 1.36 -8.48
CA ALA A 78 -8.48 0.86 -8.72
C ALA A 78 -7.79 1.47 -9.95
N HIS A 79 -8.53 1.67 -11.06
CA HIS A 79 -8.02 2.27 -12.29
C HIS A 79 -7.56 3.74 -12.14
N LYS A 80 -7.85 4.41 -11.02
CA LYS A 80 -7.35 5.74 -10.66
C LYS A 80 -6.30 5.69 -9.56
N CYS A 81 -6.19 4.59 -8.81
CA CYS A 81 -5.30 4.49 -7.65
C CYS A 81 -3.84 4.41 -8.10
N ILE A 82 -3.00 5.35 -7.64
CA ILE A 82 -1.57 5.38 -7.97
C ILE A 82 -0.87 4.08 -7.57
N SER A 83 -1.23 3.48 -6.43
CA SER A 83 -0.67 2.19 -6.01
C SER A 83 -0.96 1.07 -7.02
N TYR A 84 -2.21 0.95 -7.48
CA TYR A 84 -2.57 -0.02 -8.52
C TYR A 84 -1.85 0.29 -9.85
N LEU A 85 -1.82 1.55 -10.27
CA LEU A 85 -1.21 1.97 -11.54
C LEU A 85 0.30 1.70 -11.57
N THR A 86 0.99 1.91 -10.45
CA THR A 86 2.44 1.71 -10.35
C THR A 86 2.84 0.24 -10.15
N ILE A 87 1.98 -0.59 -9.56
CA ILE A 87 2.30 -1.99 -9.20
C ILE A 87 1.74 -3.00 -10.21
N GLU A 88 0.44 -2.90 -10.52
CA GLU A 88 -0.31 -3.95 -11.22
C GLU A 88 -0.56 -3.63 -12.69
N HIS A 89 -0.86 -2.38 -13.01
CA HIS A 89 -1.24 -1.99 -14.36
C HIS A 89 -0.07 -2.17 -15.35
N ARG A 90 -0.27 -3.00 -16.38
CA ARG A 90 0.77 -3.35 -17.37
C ARG A 90 0.66 -2.61 -18.69
N ASP A 91 -0.52 -2.11 -19.01
CA ASP A 91 -0.76 -1.44 -20.28
C ASP A 91 -0.20 -0.01 -20.27
N GLN A 92 -0.38 0.68 -21.40
CA GLN A 92 -0.11 2.11 -21.46
C GLN A 92 -1.01 2.84 -20.47
N LEU A 93 -0.39 3.59 -19.57
CA LEU A 93 -1.12 4.52 -18.72
C LEU A 93 -1.82 5.55 -19.61
N PRO A 94 -3.03 6.00 -19.24
CA PRO A 94 -3.70 7.07 -19.97
C PRO A 94 -2.76 8.26 -20.17
N ASP A 95 -2.78 8.88 -21.35
CA ASP A 95 -1.79 9.84 -21.91
C ASP A 95 -1.43 11.08 -21.05
N ASP A 96 -2.05 11.22 -19.89
CA ASP A 96 -1.77 12.26 -18.92
C ASP A 96 -0.61 11.82 -18.01
N ARG A 97 0.61 12.12 -18.49
CA ARG A 97 1.91 11.79 -17.88
C ARG A 97 2.07 12.33 -16.44
N SER A 98 1.19 13.24 -15.99
CA SER A 98 1.23 13.85 -14.66
C SER A 98 0.61 13.00 -13.53
N LYS A 99 -0.05 11.88 -13.85
CA LYS A 99 -0.94 11.18 -12.90
C LYS A 99 -0.28 10.34 -11.81
N LEU A 100 1.04 10.12 -11.85
CA LEU A 100 1.72 9.33 -10.82
C LEU A 100 2.23 10.18 -9.65
N TYR A 101 2.17 11.52 -9.72
CA TYR A 101 2.55 12.42 -8.62
C TYR A 101 3.93 12.11 -8.02
N HIS A 102 4.93 11.86 -8.87
CA HIS A 102 6.30 11.49 -8.48
C HIS A 102 6.46 10.10 -7.83
N TRP A 103 5.38 9.32 -7.69
CA TRP A 103 5.45 7.95 -7.18
C TRP A 103 5.93 6.99 -8.27
N ILE A 104 6.97 6.22 -7.96
CA ILE A 104 7.50 5.18 -8.85
C ILE A 104 7.01 3.78 -8.47
N TYR A 105 6.56 3.57 -7.22
CA TYR A 105 6.04 2.29 -6.71
C TYR A 105 5.15 2.51 -5.48
N GLY A 106 3.91 2.03 -5.51
CA GLY A 106 2.97 2.23 -4.40
C GLY A 106 2.49 3.68 -4.28
N CYS A 107 1.67 3.94 -3.26
CA CYS A 107 1.22 5.27 -2.88
C CYS A 107 0.68 5.20 -1.45
N ASP A 108 1.19 6.05 -0.57
CA ASP A 108 0.91 5.99 0.86
C ASP A 108 0.07 7.18 1.37
N ILE A 109 -0.25 8.15 0.50
CA ILE A 109 -0.91 9.41 0.84
C ILE A 109 -2.17 9.21 1.71
N CYS A 110 -3.06 8.29 1.33
CA CYS A 110 -4.32 8.07 2.05
C CYS A 110 -4.10 7.51 3.47
N GLN A 111 -2.99 6.82 3.70
CA GLN A 111 -2.58 6.32 5.01
C GLN A 111 -1.81 7.40 5.80
N GLU A 112 -0.92 8.17 5.16
CA GLU A 112 -0.15 9.24 5.82
C GLU A 112 -1.05 10.34 6.44
N VAL A 113 -2.13 10.70 5.76
CA VAL A 113 -3.11 11.69 6.27
C VAL A 113 -4.10 11.12 7.28
N CYS A 114 -4.13 9.79 7.49
CA CYS A 114 -5.09 9.17 8.39
C CYS A 114 -4.76 9.51 9.86
N PRO A 115 -5.70 10.11 10.63
CA PRO A 115 -5.45 10.48 12.02
C PRO A 115 -5.05 9.30 12.92
N TRP A 116 -5.54 8.10 12.60
CA TRP A 116 -5.17 6.88 13.33
C TRP A 116 -3.70 6.51 13.14
N ASN A 117 -3.14 6.73 11.95
CA ASN A 117 -1.71 6.51 11.72
C ASN A 117 -0.87 7.60 12.38
N GLN A 118 -1.28 8.86 12.31
CA GLN A 118 -0.55 9.97 12.94
C GLN A 118 -0.47 9.80 14.47
N LYS A 119 -1.51 9.22 15.08
CA LYS A 119 -1.58 9.07 16.54
C LYS A 119 -1.06 7.74 17.07
N PHE A 120 -1.28 6.64 16.36
CA PHE A 120 -1.06 5.28 16.90
C PHE A 120 -0.03 4.45 16.13
N SER A 121 0.55 4.95 15.05
CA SER A 121 1.60 4.21 14.35
C SER A 121 2.84 3.99 15.24
N GLN A 122 3.50 2.85 15.05
CA GLN A 122 4.72 2.50 15.79
C GLN A 122 5.82 2.12 14.81
N ILE A 123 7.05 2.59 15.09
CA ILE A 123 8.22 2.17 14.33
C ILE A 123 8.61 0.76 14.78
N THR A 124 8.76 -0.15 13.82
CA THR A 124 9.18 -1.52 14.10
C THR A 124 10.64 -1.59 14.56
N ASP A 125 10.94 -2.52 15.47
CA ASP A 125 12.31 -2.91 15.85
C ASP A 125 12.88 -4.01 14.92
N ARG A 126 12.04 -4.57 14.04
CA ARG A 126 12.42 -5.63 13.11
C ARG A 126 13.21 -5.06 11.95
N LYS A 127 14.54 -5.18 12.04
CA LYS A 127 15.51 -4.71 11.02
C LYS A 127 15.22 -5.20 9.59
N HIS A 128 14.52 -6.33 9.42
CA HIS A 128 14.13 -6.84 8.10
C HIS A 128 13.15 -5.94 7.33
N PHE A 129 12.42 -5.06 8.04
CA PHE A 129 11.51 -4.09 7.42
C PHE A 129 12.15 -2.72 7.20
N TYR A 130 13.41 -2.53 7.57
CA TYR A 130 14.08 -1.24 7.35
C TYR A 130 14.35 -1.03 5.86
N PRO A 131 14.19 0.22 5.37
CA PRO A 131 14.49 0.54 3.98
C PRO A 131 15.96 0.25 3.65
N ARG A 132 16.20 -0.18 2.42
CA ARG A 132 17.56 -0.41 1.92
C ARG A 132 18.28 0.92 1.80
N LYS A 133 19.56 0.97 2.17
CA LYS A 133 20.35 2.22 2.21
C LYS A 133 20.36 2.93 0.87
N GLU A 134 20.43 2.18 -0.22
CA GLU A 134 20.38 2.69 -1.59
C GLU A 134 19.09 3.47 -1.85
N ILE A 135 17.92 2.95 -1.42
CA ILE A 135 16.62 3.61 -1.63
C ILE A 135 16.57 4.97 -0.92
N ILE A 136 17.20 5.09 0.25
CA ILE A 136 17.25 6.33 1.04
C ILE A 136 18.24 7.34 0.45
N ALA A 137 19.36 6.86 -0.09
CA ALA A 137 20.47 7.69 -0.52
C ALA A 137 20.41 8.10 -2.00
N TRP A 138 19.68 7.35 -2.83
CA TRP A 138 19.61 7.59 -4.28
C TRP A 138 18.84 8.86 -4.61
N LYS A 139 19.35 9.58 -5.60
CA LYS A 139 18.73 10.74 -6.22
C LYS A 139 18.17 10.36 -7.58
N ASP A 140 17.47 11.29 -8.22
CA ASP A 140 16.83 11.08 -9.52
C ASP A 140 17.80 10.57 -10.59
N GLU A 141 19.06 11.04 -10.60
CA GLU A 141 20.07 10.56 -11.56
C GLU A 141 20.42 9.08 -11.37
N ASN A 142 20.37 8.59 -10.12
CA ASN A 142 20.57 7.17 -9.84
C ASN A 142 19.39 6.33 -10.34
N TRP A 143 18.16 6.83 -10.18
CA TRP A 143 16.96 6.15 -10.66
C TRP A 143 16.89 6.10 -12.18
N GLN A 144 17.27 7.18 -12.87
CA GLN A 144 17.31 7.24 -14.33
C GLN A 144 18.35 6.30 -14.95
N THR A 145 19.43 5.99 -14.22
CA THR A 145 20.50 5.08 -14.68
C THR A 145 20.30 3.63 -14.23
N LEU A 146 19.17 3.31 -13.57
CA LEU A 146 18.86 1.96 -13.10
C LEU A 146 18.63 1.01 -14.28
N ASP A 147 19.51 0.01 -14.43
CA ASP A 147 19.35 -1.06 -15.39
C ASP A 147 18.65 -2.30 -14.79
N GLU A 148 18.31 -3.28 -15.63
CA GLU A 148 17.60 -4.49 -15.17
C GLU A 148 18.43 -5.30 -14.17
N LYS A 149 19.76 -5.34 -14.34
CA LYS A 149 20.66 -6.06 -13.43
C LYS A 149 20.67 -5.39 -12.05
N GLY A 150 20.75 -4.07 -12.01
CA GLY A 150 20.64 -3.23 -10.83
C GLY A 150 19.31 -3.41 -10.14
N PHE A 151 18.19 -3.38 -10.88
CA PHE A 151 16.85 -3.64 -10.35
C PHE A 151 16.76 -5.02 -9.68
N ARG A 152 17.22 -6.08 -10.36
CA ARG A 152 17.19 -7.45 -9.84
C ARG A 152 18.01 -7.59 -8.55
N LYS A 153 19.14 -6.89 -8.46
CA LYS A 153 19.99 -6.86 -7.26
C LYS A 153 19.34 -6.06 -6.13
N LEU A 154 18.94 -4.81 -6.41
CA LEU A 154 18.41 -3.86 -5.44
C LEU A 154 17.09 -4.32 -4.84
N PHE A 155 16.22 -4.99 -5.60
CA PHE A 155 14.90 -5.41 -5.14
C PHE A 155 14.78 -6.93 -4.92
N LYS A 156 15.90 -7.66 -4.83
CA LYS A 156 15.86 -9.10 -4.51
C LYS A 156 15.11 -9.34 -3.19
N GLY A 157 14.03 -10.10 -3.22
CA GLY A 157 13.23 -10.43 -2.04
C GLY A 157 12.35 -9.30 -1.51
N SER A 158 12.06 -8.26 -2.31
CA SER A 158 11.08 -7.23 -1.95
C SER A 158 9.81 -7.33 -2.81
N ALA A 159 8.71 -6.75 -2.31
CA ALA A 159 7.45 -6.65 -3.03
C ALA A 159 7.59 -5.91 -4.36
N VAL A 160 8.56 -4.98 -4.47
CA VAL A 160 8.83 -4.19 -5.69
C VAL A 160 9.06 -5.07 -6.93
N LYS A 161 9.50 -6.32 -6.78
CA LYS A 161 9.62 -7.24 -7.92
C LYS A 161 8.29 -7.48 -8.64
N ARG A 162 7.15 -7.28 -7.98
CA ARG A 162 5.81 -7.40 -8.56
C ARG A 162 5.60 -6.47 -9.74
N THR A 163 6.15 -5.25 -9.73
CA THR A 163 6.02 -4.32 -10.86
C THR A 163 6.91 -4.69 -12.07
N LYS A 164 7.91 -5.55 -11.86
CA LYS A 164 8.99 -5.87 -12.82
C LYS A 164 9.83 -4.64 -13.19
N PHE A 165 10.98 -4.88 -13.84
CA PHE A 165 11.86 -3.78 -14.25
C PHE A 165 11.17 -2.83 -15.24
N SER A 166 10.43 -3.37 -16.21
CA SER A 166 9.70 -2.57 -17.19
C SER A 166 8.65 -1.65 -16.57
N GLY A 167 7.92 -2.11 -15.55
CA GLY A 167 6.94 -1.30 -14.84
C GLY A 167 7.59 -0.18 -14.05
N LEU A 168 8.64 -0.49 -13.26
CA LEU A 168 9.36 0.55 -12.51
C LEU A 168 10.03 1.57 -13.43
N SER A 169 10.71 1.12 -14.49
CA SER A 169 11.35 2.00 -15.47
C SER A 169 10.34 2.91 -16.18
N ARG A 170 9.18 2.37 -16.58
CA ARG A 170 8.05 3.18 -17.10
C ARG A 170 7.68 4.28 -16.11
N ASN A 171 7.50 3.94 -14.83
CA ASN A 171 7.06 4.92 -13.82
C ASN A 171 8.15 5.98 -13.55
N ILE A 172 9.43 5.60 -13.50
CA ILE A 172 10.56 6.54 -13.37
C ILE A 172 10.56 7.54 -14.53
N ASN A 173 10.44 7.05 -15.77
CA ASN A 173 10.47 7.88 -16.97
C ASN A 173 9.25 8.81 -17.10
N LEU A 174 8.13 8.50 -16.44
CA LEU A 174 6.95 9.38 -16.41
C LEU A 174 7.07 10.50 -15.37
N ASN A 175 7.93 10.34 -14.36
CA ASN A 175 8.17 11.32 -13.31
C ASN A 175 9.40 12.20 -13.57
N THR A 176 10.07 12.02 -14.71
CA THR A 176 11.22 12.81 -15.18
C THR A 176 10.75 13.83 -16.22
#